data_AF-A0AAN6SJG7-F1
#
_entry.id   AF-A0AAN6SJG7-F1
#
_cell.length_a   1.000
_cell.length_b   1.000
_cell.length_c   1.000
_cell.angle_alpha   90.00
_cell.angle_beta   90.00
_cell.angle_gamma   90.00
#
_symmetry.space_group_name_H-M   'P 1'
#
loop_
_entity.id
_entity.type
_entity.pdbx_description
1 polymer ?
#
loop_
_entity_poly.entity_id
_entity_poly.type
_entity_poly.pdbx_seq_one_letter_code
_entity_poly.pdbx_strand_id
1 'polypeptide(L)'
;MVAPGFLSRTCPVELLLEIFKQLPSTQDALSFALTCRHINDVWCRNATSILLALWRRNSEFPAVEEALIAARMTKVVVEAEQADRLPPTDVRPGDFSINDGGAPTILELQSARALHHLARALSVAFCHHNVLLPTGRQWRVDNHGNQISGPLERTPEELSRMPEWSARVHKAIYRTMI
;
A
#
# COMPACT_ATOMS: atom_id res chain seq x y z
N MET A 1 6.06 -48.05 -4.90
CA MET A 1 6.68 -46.73 -5.13
C MET A 1 5.69 -45.67 -4.70
N VAL A 2 5.93 -45.00 -3.57
CA VAL A 2 5.10 -43.86 -3.14
C VAL A 2 5.61 -42.65 -3.90
N ALA A 3 4.74 -41.98 -4.67
CA ALA A 3 5.11 -40.75 -5.36
C ALA A 3 5.63 -39.74 -4.32
N PRO A 4 6.77 -39.07 -4.56
CA PRO A 4 7.19 -37.99 -3.67
C PRO A 4 6.06 -36.97 -3.61
N GLY A 5 5.59 -36.68 -2.39
CA GLY A 5 4.49 -35.73 -2.20
C GLY A 5 4.82 -34.41 -2.89
N PHE A 6 3.81 -33.78 -3.50
CA PHE A 6 3.94 -32.53 -4.25
C PHE A 6 4.66 -31.42 -3.45
N LEU A 7 4.51 -31.42 -2.12
CA LEU A 7 5.15 -30.51 -1.17
C LEU A 7 6.36 -31.12 -0.43
N SER A 8 6.96 -32.16 -0.98
CA SER A 8 8.18 -32.76 -0.43
C SER A 8 9.38 -31.81 -0.53
N ARG A 9 10.48 -32.14 0.15
CA ARG A 9 11.73 -31.34 0.13
C ARG A 9 12.33 -31.17 -1.28
N THR A 10 11.88 -31.95 -2.25
CA THR A 10 12.33 -31.87 -3.65
C THR A 10 11.42 -30.99 -4.51
N CYS A 11 10.41 -30.33 -3.92
CA CYS A 11 9.55 -29.40 -4.64
C CYS A 11 10.39 -28.20 -5.13
N PRO A 12 10.38 -27.90 -6.45
CA PRO A 12 11.05 -26.73 -7.01
C PRO A 12 10.59 -25.43 -6.37
N VAL A 13 11.54 -24.54 -6.11
CA VAL A 13 11.28 -23.24 -5.46
C VAL A 13 10.36 -22.38 -6.33
N GLU A 14 10.49 -22.46 -7.65
CA GLU A 14 9.71 -21.72 -8.62
C GLU A 14 8.22 -22.06 -8.53
N LEU A 15 7.89 -23.34 -8.30
CA LEU A 15 6.50 -23.78 -8.11
C LEU A 15 5.93 -23.24 -6.80
N LEU A 16 6.72 -23.25 -5.72
CA LEU A 16 6.29 -22.67 -4.44
C LEU A 16 6.05 -21.16 -4.56
N LEU A 17 6.92 -20.44 -5.26
CA LEU A 17 6.73 -19.01 -5.54
C LEU A 17 5.48 -18.74 -6.37
N GLU A 18 5.18 -19.59 -7.35
CA GLU A 18 3.96 -19.45 -8.13
C GLU A 18 2.72 -19.73 -7.27
N ILE A 19 2.74 -20.76 -6.42
CA ILE A 19 1.66 -21.00 -5.44
C ILE A 19 1.48 -19.77 -4.55
N PHE A 20 2.56 -19.23 -3.98
CA PHE A 20 2.50 -18.02 -3.14
C PHE A 20 1.83 -16.85 -3.84
N LYS A 21 2.15 -16.60 -5.13
CA LYS A 21 1.52 -15.52 -5.91
C LYS A 21 0.04 -15.76 -6.14
N GLN A 22 -0.41 -17.01 -6.15
CA GLN A 22 -1.82 -17.36 -6.37
C GLN A 22 -2.67 -17.29 -5.10
N LEU A 23 -2.08 -17.23 -3.90
CA LEU A 23 -2.83 -17.23 -2.63
C LEU A 23 -3.68 -15.96 -2.42
N PRO A 24 -4.94 -16.07 -1.96
CA PRO A 24 -5.89 -14.97 -2.02
C PRO A 24 -5.68 -13.88 -0.95
N SER A 25 -4.89 -14.14 0.10
CA SER A 25 -4.56 -13.15 1.11
C SER A 25 -3.14 -13.31 1.65
N THR A 26 -2.64 -12.27 2.33
CA THR A 26 -1.38 -12.37 3.06
C THR A 26 -1.42 -13.37 4.21
N GLN A 27 -2.61 -13.60 4.80
CA GLN A 27 -2.80 -14.59 5.85
C GLN A 27 -2.63 -16.01 5.29
N ASP A 28 -3.21 -16.31 4.12
CA ASP A 28 -3.07 -17.61 3.48
C ASP A 28 -1.62 -17.90 3.10
N ALA A 29 -0.91 -16.87 2.62
CA ALA A 29 0.52 -16.97 2.35
C ALA A 29 1.32 -17.30 3.61
N LEU A 30 1.03 -16.65 4.73
CA LEU A 30 1.67 -16.98 5.99
C LEU A 30 1.33 -18.41 6.45
N SER A 31 0.07 -18.80 6.40
CA SER A 31 -0.36 -20.17 6.73
C SER A 31 0.35 -21.20 5.86
N PHE A 32 0.49 -20.95 4.56
CA PHE A 32 1.23 -21.80 3.64
C PHE A 32 2.72 -21.87 4.00
N ALA A 33 3.35 -20.73 4.30
CA ALA A 33 4.74 -20.64 4.72
C ALA A 33 5.05 -21.41 6.01
N LEU A 34 4.05 -21.60 6.88
CA LEU A 34 4.18 -22.30 8.15
C LEU A 34 3.94 -23.81 8.04
N THR A 35 3.59 -24.33 6.86
CA THR A 35 3.29 -25.77 6.70
C THR A 35 4.51 -26.68 6.88
N CYS A 36 5.67 -26.27 6.37
CA CYS A 36 6.91 -27.03 6.56
C CYS A 36 8.16 -26.15 6.44
N ARG A 37 9.30 -26.67 6.93
CA ARG A 37 10.59 -25.94 6.93
C ARG A 37 11.02 -25.49 5.53
N HIS A 38 10.86 -26.35 4.52
CA HIS A 38 11.26 -26.01 3.13
C HIS A 38 10.48 -24.81 2.59
N ILE A 39 9.16 -24.80 2.78
CA ILE A 39 8.31 -23.69 2.33
C ILE A 39 8.59 -22.43 3.16
N ASN A 40 8.86 -22.59 4.46
CA ASN A 40 9.28 -21.49 5.32
C ASN A 40 10.62 -20.87 4.87
N ASP A 41 11.59 -21.69 4.47
CA ASP A 41 12.88 -21.22 3.97
C ASP A 41 12.71 -20.44 2.66
N VAL A 42 11.83 -20.91 1.76
CA VAL A 42 11.47 -20.19 0.53
C VAL A 42 10.79 -18.87 0.85
N TRP A 43 9.84 -18.86 1.79
CA TRP A 43 9.18 -17.65 2.27
C TRP A 43 10.19 -16.65 2.83
N CYS A 44 11.05 -17.05 3.77
CA CYS A 44 12.01 -16.15 4.41
C CYS A 44 12.96 -15.46 3.41
N ARG A 45 13.31 -16.15 2.32
CA ARG A 45 14.18 -15.60 1.25
C ARG A 45 13.44 -14.69 0.27
N ASN A 46 12.12 -14.80 0.16
CA ASN A 46 11.32 -14.15 -0.88
C ASN A 46 10.14 -13.35 -0.32
N ALA A 47 10.07 -13.14 1.00
CA ALA A 47 8.89 -12.57 1.66
C ALA A 47 8.53 -11.21 1.09
N THR A 48 9.52 -10.37 0.77
CA THR A 48 9.26 -9.02 0.26
C THR A 48 8.61 -9.03 -1.12
N SER A 49 9.09 -9.88 -2.05
CA SER A 49 8.52 -10.01 -3.39
C SER A 49 7.13 -10.67 -3.34
N ILE A 50 6.94 -11.68 -2.49
CA ILE A 50 5.65 -12.36 -2.30
C ILE A 50 4.62 -11.36 -1.73
N LEU A 51 4.95 -10.66 -0.65
CA LEU A 51 4.04 -9.71 0.00
C LEU A 51 3.64 -8.57 -0.95
N LEU A 52 4.59 -7.99 -1.68
CA LEU A 52 4.29 -6.95 -2.66
C LEU A 52 3.35 -7.44 -3.76
N ALA A 53 3.59 -8.65 -4.28
CA ALA A 53 2.74 -9.22 -5.32
C ALA A 53 1.30 -9.40 -4.82
N LEU A 54 1.13 -9.92 -3.60
CA LEU A 54 -0.17 -10.11 -2.98
C LEU A 54 -0.88 -8.77 -2.72
N TRP A 55 -0.18 -7.79 -2.16
CA TRP A 55 -0.74 -6.47 -1.87
C TRP A 55 -1.19 -5.72 -3.12
N ARG A 56 -0.39 -5.77 -4.20
CA ARG A 56 -0.77 -5.18 -5.49
C ARG A 56 -2.02 -5.83 -6.08
N ARG A 57 -2.19 -7.14 -5.89
CA ARG A 57 -3.30 -7.89 -6.47
C ARG A 57 -4.60 -7.76 -5.69
N ASN A 58 -4.54 -7.92 -4.38
CA ASN A 58 -5.74 -8.15 -3.57
C ASN A 58 -6.40 -6.85 -3.07
N SER A 59 -5.86 -5.67 -3.44
CA SER A 59 -6.33 -4.35 -2.98
C SER A 59 -6.39 -4.16 -1.46
N GLU A 60 -5.87 -5.12 -0.67
CA GLU A 60 -5.73 -5.03 0.79
C GLU A 60 -4.89 -3.81 1.20
N PHE A 61 -3.94 -3.43 0.34
CA PHE A 61 -3.07 -2.28 0.53
C PHE A 61 -3.10 -1.40 -0.74
N PRO A 62 -4.07 -0.46 -0.82
CA PRO A 62 -4.16 0.48 -1.92
C PRO A 62 -2.93 1.39 -1.97
N ALA A 63 -2.44 1.70 -3.18
CA ALA A 63 -1.32 2.62 -3.39
C ALA A 63 -0.05 2.25 -2.58
N VAL A 64 0.26 0.94 -2.55
CA VAL A 64 1.44 0.40 -1.82
C VAL A 64 2.76 1.02 -2.27
N GLU A 65 2.89 1.38 -3.54
CA GLU A 65 4.11 2.02 -4.06
C GLU A 65 4.28 3.43 -3.51
N GLU A 66 3.20 4.22 -3.46
CA GLU A 66 3.23 5.54 -2.83
C GLU A 66 3.51 5.45 -1.32
N ALA A 67 2.96 4.44 -0.64
CA ALA A 67 3.27 4.22 0.77
C ALA A 67 4.74 3.84 1.00
N LEU A 68 5.33 3.05 0.09
CA LEU A 68 6.74 2.70 0.13
C LEU A 68 7.65 3.91 -0.13
N ILE A 69 7.31 4.74 -1.12
CA ILE A 69 8.01 5.99 -1.40
C ILE A 69 7.96 6.91 -0.18
N ALA A 70 6.76 7.11 0.40
CA ALA A 70 6.58 7.91 1.60
C ALA A 70 7.42 7.37 2.78
N ALA A 71 7.45 6.05 2.98
CA ALA A 71 8.25 5.42 4.03
C ALA A 71 9.75 5.66 3.83
N ARG A 72 10.25 5.53 2.60
CA ARG A 72 11.66 5.78 2.25
C ARG A 72 12.04 7.25 2.43
N MET A 73 11.19 8.17 1.97
CA MET A 73 11.40 9.62 2.15
C MET A 73 11.39 10.01 3.63
N THR A 74 10.42 9.51 4.39
CA THR A 74 10.34 9.73 5.84
C THR A 74 11.63 9.28 6.52
N LYS A 75 12.17 8.12 6.12
CA LYS A 75 13.43 7.61 6.67
C LYS A 75 14.61 8.56 6.40
N VAL A 76 14.72 9.10 5.18
CA VAL A 76 15.77 10.08 4.84
C VAL A 76 15.67 11.34 5.72
N VAL A 77 14.46 11.85 5.95
CA VAL A 77 14.24 13.01 6.83
C VAL A 77 14.62 12.69 8.27
N VAL A 78 14.19 11.53 8.79
CA VAL A 78 14.52 11.07 10.15
C VAL A 78 16.03 10.90 10.32
N GLU A 79 16.73 10.33 9.34
CA GLU A 79 18.19 10.16 9.38
C GLU A 79 18.93 11.51 9.34
N ALA A 80 18.42 12.49 8.58
CA ALA A 80 18.98 13.83 8.56
C ALA A 80 18.80 14.54 9.92
N GLU A 81 17.59 14.46 10.49
CA GLU A 81 17.26 15.02 11.79
C GLU A 81 18.09 14.39 12.92
N GLN A 82 18.24 13.06 12.94
CA GLN A 82 19.08 12.35 13.92
C GLN A 82 20.56 12.72 13.81
N ALA A 83 21.01 13.16 12.63
CA ALA A 83 22.36 13.64 12.39
C ALA A 83 22.51 15.16 12.63
N ASP A 84 21.48 15.83 13.13
CA ASP A 84 21.40 17.29 13.33
C ASP A 84 21.71 18.08 12.04
N ARG A 85 21.23 17.54 10.90
CA ARG A 85 21.36 18.16 9.57
C ARG A 85 19.98 18.52 9.03
N LEU A 86 19.95 19.56 8.20
CA LEU A 86 18.73 19.87 7.45
C LEU A 86 18.41 18.74 6.48
N PRO A 87 17.12 18.35 6.35
CA PRO A 87 16.72 17.35 5.37
C PRO A 87 17.02 17.85 3.95
N PRO A 88 17.40 16.95 3.04
CA PRO A 88 17.70 17.31 1.66
C PRO A 88 16.45 17.88 0.97
N THR A 89 16.63 18.99 0.26
CA THR A 89 15.54 19.71 -0.42
C THR A 89 15.41 19.37 -1.91
N ASP A 90 16.46 18.81 -2.52
CA ASP A 90 16.47 18.37 -3.91
C ASP A 90 16.31 16.86 -3.99
N VAL A 91 15.13 16.37 -3.59
CA VAL A 91 14.81 14.95 -3.68
C VAL A 91 13.49 14.77 -4.39
N ARG A 92 13.44 13.84 -5.35
CA ARG A 92 12.23 13.57 -6.12
C ARG A 92 11.60 12.27 -5.61
N PRO A 93 10.26 12.20 -5.53
CA PRO A 93 9.59 10.98 -5.07
C PRO A 93 9.91 9.75 -5.95
N GLY A 94 10.20 9.98 -7.24
CA GLY A 94 10.61 8.94 -8.18
C GLY A 94 11.90 8.23 -7.78
N ASP A 95 12.84 8.94 -7.14
CA ASP A 95 14.14 8.39 -6.73
C ASP A 95 14.00 7.26 -5.69
N PHE A 96 12.84 7.19 -5.01
CA PHE A 96 12.51 6.16 -4.02
C PHE A 96 11.56 5.09 -4.54
N SER A 97 11.23 5.12 -5.83
CA SER A 97 10.38 4.10 -6.45
C SER A 97 11.01 2.71 -6.35
N ILE A 98 10.24 1.64 -6.59
CA ILE A 98 10.80 0.28 -6.65
C ILE A 98 11.78 0.14 -7.82
N ASN A 99 11.58 0.91 -8.90
CA ASN A 99 12.41 0.84 -10.09
C ASN A 99 13.78 1.50 -9.86
N ASP A 100 13.79 2.66 -9.19
CA ASP A 100 15.01 3.46 -9.01
C ASP A 100 15.68 3.21 -7.65
N GLY A 101 14.89 3.07 -6.58
CA GLY A 101 15.35 2.80 -5.22
C GLY A 101 15.61 1.32 -4.90
N GLY A 102 15.47 0.43 -5.89
CA GLY A 102 15.72 -1.00 -5.76
C GLY A 102 14.64 -1.77 -4.98
N ALA A 103 14.86 -3.09 -4.88
CA ALA A 103 13.95 -4.02 -4.22
C ALA A 103 13.77 -3.68 -2.73
N PRO A 104 12.54 -3.65 -2.21
CA PRO A 104 12.33 -3.26 -0.82
C PRO A 104 12.78 -4.34 0.16
N THR A 105 13.30 -3.85 1.28
CA THR A 105 13.63 -4.61 2.47
C THR A 105 12.39 -4.86 3.33
N ILE A 106 12.50 -5.82 4.26
CA ILE A 106 11.38 -6.13 5.17
C ILE A 106 11.02 -4.94 6.08
N LEU A 107 12.02 -4.15 6.50
CA LEU A 107 11.80 -2.97 7.33
C LEU A 107 11.02 -1.90 6.57
N GLU A 108 11.34 -1.68 5.30
CA GLU A 108 10.59 -0.73 4.46
C GLU A 108 9.14 -1.18 4.26
N LEU A 109 8.88 -2.48 4.08
CA LEU A 109 7.51 -2.99 4.01
C LEU A 109 6.76 -2.84 5.34
N GLN A 110 7.44 -2.99 6.48
CA GLN A 110 6.85 -2.73 7.80
C GLN A 110 6.48 -1.25 7.97
N SER A 111 7.38 -0.33 7.60
CA SER A 111 7.11 1.11 7.62
C SER A 111 5.96 1.49 6.70
N ALA A 112 5.94 0.97 5.46
CA ALA A 112 4.84 1.19 4.53
C ALA A 112 3.51 0.67 5.11
N ARG A 113 3.51 -0.51 5.73
CA ARG A 113 2.32 -1.06 6.41
C ARG A 113 1.86 -0.21 7.59
N ALA A 114 2.79 0.36 8.37
CA ALA A 114 2.44 1.29 9.44
C ALA A 114 1.76 2.55 8.89
N LEU A 115 2.29 3.12 7.81
CA LEU A 115 1.66 4.24 7.10
C LEU A 115 0.27 3.87 6.56
N HIS A 116 0.09 2.62 6.09
CA HIS A 116 -1.21 2.13 5.68
C HIS A 116 -2.22 2.08 6.82
N HIS A 117 -1.83 1.61 8.01
CA HIS A 117 -2.70 1.63 9.18
C HIS A 117 -3.09 3.07 9.57
N LEU A 118 -2.14 4.02 9.51
CA LEU A 118 -2.41 5.44 9.72
C LEU A 118 -3.40 5.99 8.69
N ALA A 119 -3.19 5.69 7.40
CA ALA A 119 -4.09 6.12 6.33
C ALA A 119 -5.53 5.58 6.51
N ARG A 120 -5.68 4.33 6.95
CA ARG A 120 -6.99 3.75 7.31
C ARG A 120 -7.65 4.49 8.47
N ALA A 121 -6.90 4.83 9.50
CA ALA A 121 -7.43 5.58 10.63
C ALA A 121 -7.91 6.98 10.21
N LEU A 122 -7.10 7.67 9.39
CA LEU A 122 -7.45 8.97 8.84
C LEU A 122 -8.66 8.91 7.89
N SER A 123 -8.76 7.89 7.04
CA SER A 123 -9.93 7.73 6.15
C SER A 123 -11.22 7.56 6.95
N VAL A 124 -11.18 6.80 8.05
CA VAL A 124 -12.33 6.63 8.95
C VAL A 124 -12.69 7.96 9.62
N ALA A 125 -11.69 8.73 10.06
CA ALA A 125 -11.92 10.06 10.62
C ALA A 125 -12.54 11.02 9.60
N PHE A 126 -12.10 11.01 8.33
CA PHE A 126 -12.71 11.82 7.26
C PHE A 126 -14.17 11.45 6.99
N CYS A 127 -14.55 10.17 7.12
CA CYS A 127 -15.95 9.74 6.95
C CYS A 127 -16.86 10.09 8.15
N HIS A 128 -16.31 10.17 9.36
CA HIS A 128 -17.11 10.31 10.59
C HIS A 128 -17.03 11.69 11.25
N HIS A 129 -16.08 12.54 10.86
CA HIS A 129 -16.02 13.91 11.34
C HIS A 129 -16.55 14.86 10.26
N ASN A 130 -17.33 15.85 10.68
CA ASN A 130 -17.70 17.01 9.86
C ASN A 130 -16.44 17.84 9.59
N VAL A 131 -15.53 17.31 8.77
CA VAL A 131 -14.38 18.05 8.29
C VAL A 131 -14.93 19.10 7.35
N LEU A 132 -14.86 20.36 7.78
CA LEU A 132 -15.15 21.50 6.93
C LEU A 132 -14.23 21.40 5.72
N LEU A 133 -14.79 21.00 4.57
CA LEU A 133 -14.05 20.99 3.33
C LEU A 133 -13.57 22.41 3.04
N PRO A 134 -12.33 22.60 2.54
CA PRO A 134 -11.84 23.93 2.21
C PRO A 134 -12.84 24.64 1.30
N THR A 135 -13.23 25.85 1.70
CA THR A 135 -14.21 26.73 1.04
C THR A 135 -13.89 27.04 -0.44
N GLY A 136 -12.71 26.66 -0.94
CA GLY A 136 -12.29 26.80 -2.33
C GLY A 136 -12.86 25.76 -3.30
N ARG A 137 -13.53 24.68 -2.83
CA ARG A 137 -14.41 23.88 -3.68
C ARG A 137 -15.83 24.43 -3.60
N GLN A 138 -16.02 25.66 -4.07
CA GLN A 138 -17.36 26.13 -4.38
C GLN A 138 -17.90 25.22 -5.48
N TRP A 139 -18.84 24.34 -5.11
CA TRP A 139 -19.81 23.81 -6.05
C TRP A 139 -20.24 24.96 -6.94
N ARG A 140 -20.09 24.86 -8.26
CA ARG A 140 -20.51 25.94 -9.15
C ARG A 140 -21.98 26.21 -8.84
N VAL A 141 -22.31 27.41 -8.37
CA VAL A 141 -23.68 27.82 -8.09
C VAL A 141 -24.07 28.77 -9.22
N ASP A 142 -25.29 28.63 -9.75
CA ASP A 142 -25.80 29.57 -10.75
C ASP A 142 -26.11 30.92 -10.11
N ASN A 143 -26.42 31.90 -10.96
CA ASN A 143 -26.83 33.24 -10.53
C ASN A 143 -28.14 33.25 -9.72
N HIS A 144 -28.75 32.09 -9.48
CA HIS A 144 -30.00 31.92 -8.72
C HIS A 144 -29.78 31.14 -7.41
N GLY A 145 -28.54 30.81 -7.07
CA GLY A 145 -28.24 30.06 -5.84
C GLY A 145 -28.43 28.55 -5.96
N ASN A 146 -28.71 28.02 -7.15
CA ASN A 146 -28.83 26.59 -7.38
C ASN A 146 -27.47 25.99 -7.71
N GLN A 147 -27.19 24.80 -7.17
CA GLN A 147 -26.01 24.03 -7.50
C GLN A 147 -26.04 23.68 -9.00
N ILE A 148 -25.15 24.28 -9.80
CA ILE A 148 -24.89 23.87 -11.18
C ILE A 148 -24.23 22.52 -11.09
N SER A 149 -25.06 21.49 -11.25
CA SER A 149 -24.59 20.14 -11.42
C SER A 149 -23.66 20.09 -12.63
N GLY A 150 -22.37 19.90 -12.39
CA GLY A 150 -21.57 19.09 -13.31
C GLY A 150 -22.23 17.71 -13.47
N PRO A 151 -21.88 16.92 -14.49
CA PRO A 151 -22.57 15.67 -14.80
C PRO A 151 -22.70 14.83 -13.54
N LEU A 152 -23.95 14.51 -13.12
CA LEU A 152 -24.32 13.84 -11.85
C LEU A 152 -23.09 13.26 -11.13
N GLU A 153 -22.38 14.11 -10.38
CA GLU A 153 -21.22 13.65 -9.62
C GLU A 153 -21.82 12.91 -8.43
N ARG A 154 -22.07 11.63 -8.67
CA ARG A 154 -22.49 10.64 -7.68
C ARG A 154 -21.63 10.86 -6.46
N THR A 155 -22.25 10.96 -5.30
CA THR A 155 -21.51 11.29 -4.10
C THR A 155 -20.60 10.10 -3.73
N PRO A 156 -19.46 10.31 -3.03
CA PRO A 156 -18.52 9.23 -2.71
C PRO A 156 -19.11 8.07 -1.91
N GLU A 157 -20.25 8.28 -1.25
CA GLU A 157 -20.92 7.33 -0.35
C GLU A 157 -21.64 6.19 -1.08
N GLU A 158 -21.63 6.15 -2.42
CA GLU A 158 -22.06 4.98 -3.17
C GLU A 158 -21.14 3.78 -2.87
N LEU A 159 -21.70 2.70 -2.33
CA LEU A 159 -20.94 1.50 -1.91
C LEU A 159 -20.05 0.91 -3.01
N SER A 160 -20.48 0.98 -4.28
CA SER A 160 -19.71 0.52 -5.43
C SER A 160 -18.45 1.34 -5.71
N ARG A 161 -18.39 2.58 -5.23
CA ARG A 161 -17.27 3.53 -5.44
C ARG A 161 -16.37 3.65 -4.23
N MET A 162 -16.79 3.16 -3.07
CA MET A 162 -15.99 3.14 -1.84
C MET A 162 -14.59 2.53 -2.02
N PRO A 163 -14.37 1.45 -2.80
CA PRO A 163 -13.01 0.95 -3.06
C PRO A 163 -12.13 1.96 -3.81
N GLU A 164 -12.67 2.61 -4.83
CA GLU A 164 -11.97 3.64 -5.61
C GLU A 164 -11.69 4.88 -4.77
N TRP A 165 -12.69 5.35 -4.02
CA TRP A 165 -12.56 6.47 -3.09
C TRP A 165 -11.48 6.19 -2.04
N SER A 166 -11.53 5.02 -1.40
CA SER A 166 -10.56 4.59 -0.41
C SER A 166 -9.14 4.59 -0.98
N ALA A 167 -8.96 4.02 -2.17
CA ALA A 167 -7.67 4.02 -2.84
C ALA A 167 -7.14 5.44 -3.13
N ARG A 168 -8.02 6.36 -3.58
CA ARG A 168 -7.64 7.76 -3.84
C ARG A 168 -7.30 8.52 -2.56
N VAL A 169 -8.05 8.31 -1.48
CA VAL A 169 -7.78 8.93 -0.17
C VAL A 169 -6.46 8.45 0.40
N HIS A 170 -6.22 7.15 0.41
CA HIS A 170 -4.95 6.58 0.84
C HIS A 170 -3.77 7.16 0.06
N LYS A 171 -3.88 7.17 -1.28
CA LYS A 171 -2.87 7.77 -2.16
C LYS A 171 -2.62 9.24 -1.85
N ALA A 172 -3.67 10.02 -1.57
CA ALA A 172 -3.55 11.42 -1.19
C ALA A 172 -2.83 11.58 0.16
N ILE A 173 -3.18 10.76 1.16
CA ILE A 173 -2.53 10.76 2.48
C ILE A 173 -1.03 10.45 2.33
N TYR A 174 -0.66 9.43 1.57
CA TYR A 174 0.76 9.11 1.34
C TYR A 174 1.50 10.26 0.66
N ARG A 175 0.85 10.95 -0.29
CA ARG A 175 1.42 12.11 -0.98
C ARG A 175 1.54 13.35 -0.11
N THR A 176 0.77 13.48 0.97
CA THR A 176 0.98 14.58 1.93
C THR A 176 2.20 14.36 2.82
N MET A 177 2.73 13.14 2.86
CA MET A 177 3.94 12.76 3.61
C MET A 177 5.20 12.77 2.72
N ILE A 178 5.03 13.04 1.43
CA ILE A 178 6.05 13.16 0.39
C ILE A 178 6.29 14.64 0.15
#